data_AF-A0A815VGW3-F1
#
_entry.id   AF-A0A815VGW3-F1
#
_cell.length_a   1.000
_cell.length_b   1.000
_cell.length_c   1.000
_cell.angle_alpha   90.00
_cell.angle_beta   90.00
_cell.angle_gamma   90.00
#
_symmetry.space_group_name_H-M   'P 1'
#
loop_
_entity.id
_entity.type
_entity.pdbx_description
1 polymer ?
#
loop_
_entity_poly.entity_id
_entity_poly.type
_entity_poly.pdbx_seq_one_letter_code
_entity_poly.pdbx_strand_id
1 'polypeptide(L)'
;MRKVILYTAISIDGFIAREDGNIDWLPPLNNENNDDYEYNSFYENIDVTLIGRKTYQQILTFPGHFPYRDKKNYVFSHEKQK
;
A
#
# COMPACT_ATOMS: atom_id res chain seq x y z
N MET A 1 -20.56 11.58 -6.20
CA MET A 1 -19.83 11.87 -4.94
C MET A 1 -18.59 10.98 -4.89
N ARG A 2 -17.42 11.51 -4.54
CA ARG A 2 -16.19 10.70 -4.44
C ARG A 2 -16.24 9.88 -3.15
N LYS A 3 -15.85 8.61 -3.21
CA LYS A 3 -15.71 7.73 -2.04
C LYS A 3 -14.28 7.82 -1.50
N VAL A 4 -14.14 7.71 -0.19
CA VAL A 4 -12.86 7.46 0.48
C VAL A 4 -12.88 5.99 0.90
N ILE A 5 -11.89 5.23 0.46
CA ILE A 5 -11.85 3.77 0.60
C ILE A 5 -10.54 3.41 1.29
N LEU A 6 -10.61 2.52 2.28
CA LEU A 6 -9.44 1.87 2.87
C LEU A 6 -9.33 0.46 2.27
N TYR A 7 -8.18 0.17 1.68
CA TYR A 7 -7.81 -1.17 1.20
C TYR A 7 -6.48 -1.54 1.88
N THR A 8 -6.48 -2.56 2.73
CA THR A 8 -5.29 -2.99 3.48
C THR A 8 -5.38 -4.47 3.85
N ALA A 9 -4.21 -5.13 3.92
CA ALA A 9 -4.08 -6.40 4.62
C ALA A 9 -3.98 -6.15 6.14
N ILE A 10 -4.43 -7.12 6.92
CA ILE A 10 -4.39 -7.09 8.39
C ILE A 10 -4.27 -8.53 8.92
N SER A 11 -3.56 -8.71 10.02
CA SER A 11 -3.57 -9.96 10.76
C SER A 11 -4.91 -10.17 11.48
N ILE A 12 -5.20 -11.40 11.90
CA ILE A 12 -6.46 -11.76 12.57
C ILE A 12 -6.63 -10.98 13.90
N ASP A 13 -5.53 -10.66 14.56
CA ASP A 13 -5.46 -9.87 15.79
C ASP A 13 -5.34 -8.36 15.57
N GLY A 14 -5.43 -7.88 14.32
CA GLY A 14 -5.66 -6.46 14.02
C GLY A 14 -4.41 -5.63 13.72
N PHE A 15 -3.27 -6.25 13.40
CA PHE A 15 -2.01 -5.56 13.10
C PHE A 15 -1.71 -5.55 11.59
N ILE A 16 -1.10 -4.47 11.11
CA ILE A 16 -0.74 -4.30 9.68
C ILE A 16 0.76 -4.55 9.41
N ALA A 17 1.58 -4.57 10.45
CA ALA A 17 3.02 -4.77 10.40
C ALA A 17 3.51 -5.27 11.77
N ARG A 18 4.72 -5.83 11.80
CA ARG A 18 5.43 -6.13 13.05
C ARG A 18 5.89 -4.83 13.74
N GLU A 19 6.36 -4.93 14.98
CA GLU A 19 6.87 -3.80 15.76
C GLU A 19 8.02 -3.04 15.07
N ASP A 20 8.83 -3.77 14.29
CA ASP A 20 9.94 -3.21 13.49
C ASP A 20 9.48 -2.66 12.12
N GLY A 21 8.20 -2.80 11.77
CA GLY A 21 7.62 -2.38 10.50
C GLY A 21 7.67 -3.42 9.38
N ASN A 22 8.24 -4.61 9.62
CA ASN A 22 8.30 -5.65 8.59
C ASN A 22 6.91 -6.25 8.29
N ILE A 23 6.78 -6.70 7.04
CA ILE A 23 5.56 -7.31 6.47
C ILE A 23 5.83 -8.70 5.89
N ASP A 24 6.89 -9.37 6.35
CA ASP A 24 7.34 -10.69 5.89
C ASP A 24 6.30 -11.82 6.10
N TRP A 25 5.30 -11.58 6.95
CA TRP A 25 4.17 -12.47 7.19
C TRP A 25 3.12 -12.41 6.09
N LEU A 26 3.13 -11.37 5.24
CA LEU A 26 2.26 -11.32 4.07
C LEU A 26 2.73 -12.33 3.02
N PRO A 27 1.80 -13.05 2.37
CA PRO A 27 2.16 -13.94 1.28
C PRO A 27 2.78 -13.14 0.12
N PRO A 28 3.70 -13.75 -0.65
CA PRO A 28 4.25 -13.10 -1.83
C PRO A 28 3.12 -12.80 -2.84
N LEU A 29 3.24 -11.68 -3.54
CA LEU A 29 2.28 -11.23 -4.56
C LEU A 29 2.10 -12.26 -5.71
N ASN A 30 3.11 -13.11 -5.93
CA ASN A 30 3.07 -14.21 -6.90
C ASN A 30 2.90 -15.54 -6.16
N ASN A 31 1.81 -15.67 -5.40
CA ASN A 31 1.47 -16.96 -4.79
C ASN A 31 1.03 -17.97 -5.87
N GLU A 32 1.06 -19.27 -5.54
CA GLU A 32 0.79 -20.36 -6.50
C GLU A 32 -0.59 -20.26 -7.18
N ASN A 33 -1.52 -19.52 -6.56
CA ASN A 33 -2.89 -19.35 -7.04
C ASN A 33 -3.10 -18.08 -7.90
N ASN A 34 -2.09 -17.20 -8.02
CA ASN A 34 -2.24 -15.86 -8.59
C ASN A 34 -3.39 -15.06 -7.96
N ASP A 35 -3.64 -15.25 -6.65
CA ASP A 35 -4.68 -14.51 -5.95
C ASP A 35 -4.23 -13.05 -5.78
N ASP A 36 -4.89 -12.14 -6.50
CA ASP A 36 -4.60 -10.70 -6.43
C ASP A 36 -5.36 -9.98 -5.31
N TYR A 37 -6.22 -10.69 -4.57
CA TYR A 37 -7.07 -10.15 -3.50
C TYR A 37 -7.97 -8.98 -3.94
N GLU A 38 -8.46 -9.02 -5.18
CA GLU A 38 -9.23 -7.96 -5.84
C GLU A 38 -8.47 -6.62 -5.98
N TYR A 39 -7.15 -6.64 -5.83
CA TYR A 39 -6.31 -5.46 -5.88
C TYR A 39 -6.36 -4.76 -7.24
N ASN A 40 -6.28 -5.48 -8.37
CA ASN A 40 -6.30 -4.85 -9.69
C ASN A 40 -7.63 -4.15 -9.95
N SER A 41 -8.75 -4.82 -9.62
CA SER A 41 -10.09 -4.21 -9.73
C SER A 41 -10.21 -2.96 -8.86
N PHE A 42 -9.74 -3.02 -7.61
CA PHE A 42 -9.67 -1.84 -6.74
C PHE A 42 -8.81 -0.72 -7.36
N TYR A 43 -7.63 -1.06 -7.86
CA TYR A 43 -6.66 -0.12 -8.40
C TYR A 43 -7.13 0.59 -9.68
N GLU A 44 -7.85 -0.12 -10.54
CA GLU A 44 -8.48 0.45 -11.74
C GLU A 44 -9.59 1.45 -11.40
N ASN A 45 -10.25 1.29 -10.26
CA ASN A 45 -11.36 2.12 -9.82
C ASN A 45 -10.94 3.35 -8.98
N ILE A 46 -9.64 3.58 -8.77
CA ILE A 46 -9.11 4.76 -8.08
C ILE A 46 -8.25 5.63 -8.99
N ASP A 47 -8.22 6.92 -8.70
CA ASP A 47 -7.42 7.95 -9.39
C ASP A 47 -6.47 8.71 -8.43
N VAL A 48 -6.63 8.53 -7.11
CA VAL A 48 -5.86 9.21 -6.06
C VAL A 48 -5.45 8.23 -4.96
N THR A 49 -4.19 8.31 -4.50
CA THR A 49 -3.71 7.63 -3.30
C THR A 49 -3.42 8.61 -2.17
N LEU A 50 -3.67 8.16 -0.94
CA LEU A 50 -3.48 8.91 0.30
C LEU A 50 -2.68 8.01 1.26
N ILE A 51 -1.41 8.30 1.51
CA ILE A 51 -0.55 7.46 2.36
C ILE A 51 0.24 8.27 3.39
N GLY A 52 0.61 7.65 4.50
CA GLY A 52 1.52 8.25 5.48
C GLY A 52 2.99 8.13 5.06
N ARG A 53 3.85 9.01 5.59
CA ARG A 53 5.30 9.00 5.33
C ARG A 53 5.96 7.63 5.52
N LYS A 54 5.64 6.91 6.60
CA LYS A 54 6.26 5.60 6.90
C LYS A 54 5.95 4.58 5.81
N THR A 55 4.68 4.46 5.40
CA THR A 55 4.26 3.60 4.29
C THR A 55 4.93 4.00 2.99
N TYR A 56 5.01 5.31 2.69
CA TYR A 56 5.70 5.79 1.51
C TYR A 56 7.19 5.38 1.49
N GLN A 57 7.91 5.58 2.59
CA GLN A 57 9.32 5.19 2.70
C GLN A 57 9.53 3.69 2.54
N GLN A 58 8.64 2.87 3.12
CA GLN A 58 8.69 1.41 2.97
C GLN A 58 8.43 0.98 1.52
N ILE A 59 7.47 1.58 0.83
CA ILE A 59 7.22 1.26 -0.59
C ILE A 59 8.45 1.57 -1.46
N LEU A 60 9.20 2.64 -1.15
CA LEU A 60 10.43 2.98 -1.89
C LEU A 60 11.55 1.94 -1.72
N THR A 61 11.48 1.05 -0.73
CA THR A 61 12.46 -0.05 -0.57
C THR A 61 12.11 -1.29 -1.38
N PHE A 62 10.91 -1.36 -1.96
CA PHE A 62 10.48 -2.52 -2.74
C PHE A 62 11.14 -2.54 -4.12
N PRO A 63 11.38 -3.73 -4.70
CA PRO A 63 11.94 -3.84 -6.03
C PRO A 63 10.98 -3.25 -7.08
N GLY A 64 11.55 -2.65 -8.12
CA GLY A 64 10.80 -2.07 -9.23
C GLY A 64 10.52 -0.57 -9.07
N HIS A 65 9.50 -0.09 -9.77
CA HIS A 65 9.09 1.30 -9.72
C HIS A 65 8.01 1.50 -8.65
N PHE A 66 7.87 2.76 -8.19
CA PHE A 66 6.76 3.14 -7.32
C PHE A 66 5.43 2.69 -7.94
N PRO A 67 4.63 1.87 -7.23
CA PRO A 67 3.50 1.14 -7.82
C PRO A 67 2.36 2.04 -8.29
N TYR A 68 2.26 3.25 -7.73
CA TYR A 68 1.14 4.17 -7.96
C TYR A 68 1.46 5.32 -8.92
N ARG A 69 2.40 5.11 -9.84
CA ARG A 69 2.97 6.17 -10.71
C ARG A 69 1.94 6.86 -11.62
N ASP A 70 0.86 6.16 -11.99
CA ASP A 70 -0.21 6.66 -12.87
C ASP A 70 -1.37 7.30 -12.09
N LYS A 71 -1.31 7.33 -10.75
CA LYS A 71 -2.30 7.99 -9.90
C LYS A 71 -1.78 9.33 -9.37
N LYS A 72 -2.68 10.17 -8.87
CA LYS A 72 -2.29 11.33 -8.08
C LYS A 72 -1.97 10.90 -6.64
N ASN A 73 -0.75 11.13 -6.18
CA ASN A 73 -0.30 10.64 -4.88
C ASN A 73 -0.14 11.78 -3.87
N TYR A 74 -0.72 11.63 -2.68
CA TYR A 74 -0.49 12.52 -1.54
C TYR A 74 0.14 11.76 -0.38
N VAL A 75 1.26 12.30 0.12
CA VAL A 75 1.97 11.75 1.29
C VAL A 75 1.80 12.70 2.47
N PHE A 76 1.20 12.21 3.55
CA PHE A 76 1.06 12.97 4.79
C PHE A 76 2.33 12.87 5.62
N SER A 77 2.93 14.02 5.90
CA SER A 77 4.17 14.15 6.67
C SER A 77 4.17 15.49 7.42
N HIS A 78 4.69 15.50 8.64
CA HIS A 78 4.96 16.74 9.39
C HIS A 78 6.30 17.37 8.98
N GLU A 79 7.18 16.59 8.37
CA GLU A 79 8.46 17.06 7.83
C GLU A 79 8.29 17.44 6.37
N LYS A 80 8.86 18.59 5.98
CA LYS A 80 8.98 18.99 4.58
C LYS A 80 9.93 18.03 3.86
N GLN A 81 9.58 17.67 2.63
CA GLN A 81 10.49 16.95 1.73
C GLN A 81 11.74 17.81 1.55
N LYS A 82 12.92 17.28 1.91
CA LYS A 82 14.22 17.92 1.67
C LYS A 82 14.58 17.84 0.20
#